data_AF-A0A833DC40-F1
#
_entry.id   AF-A0A833DC40-F1
#
_cell.length_a   1.000
_cell.length_b   1.000
_cell.length_c   1.000
_cell.angle_alpha   90.00
_cell.angle_beta   90.00
_cell.angle_gamma   90.00
#
_symmetry.space_group_name_H-M   'P 1'
#
loop_
_entity.id
_entity.type
_entity.pdbx_description
1 polymer ?
#
loop_
_entity_poly.entity_id
_entity_poly.type
_entity_poly.pdbx_seq_one_letter_code
_entity_poly.pdbx_strand_id
1 'polypeptide(L)'
;MSDLVTILIILAIYLIISVGIGIYGRSKNNSAEDYFVASRKISPWILFCTLAATNFSAFFFLGFAGASYRTGWGFYGIMAMGTSLVGLSILLLGVPIHKLGKEKGYVTPPELIAGETNSKYLGWLYGTVLVVFTLPYLATQPMGAGILLETLSG
;
A
#
# COMPACT_ATOMS: atom_id res chain seq x y z
N MET A 1 -2.14 18.41 31.15
CA MET A 1 -1.67 17.13 30.58
C MET A 1 -0.31 17.37 29.98
N SER A 2 0.67 16.49 30.17
CA SER A 2 1.93 16.58 29.42
C SER A 2 1.67 16.24 27.96
N ASP A 3 2.47 16.80 27.05
CA ASP A 3 2.33 16.58 25.60
C ASP A 3 2.39 15.09 25.24
N LEU A 4 3.22 14.32 25.94
CA LEU A 4 3.31 12.86 25.81
C LEU A 4 1.97 12.17 26.08
N VAL A 5 1.25 12.56 27.14
CA VAL A 5 -0.05 11.96 27.48
C VAL A 5 -1.07 12.27 26.39
N THR A 6 -1.04 13.49 25.82
CA THR A 6 -1.90 13.86 24.69
C THR A 6 -1.62 13.00 23.45
N ILE A 7 -0.34 12.81 23.09
CA ILE A 7 0.09 11.97 21.95
C ILE A 7 -0.40 10.53 22.12
N LEU A 8 -0.18 9.94 23.29
CA LEU A 8 -0.58 8.55 23.57
C LEU A 8 -2.10 8.36 23.50
N ILE A 9 -2.89 9.32 23.99
CA ILE A 9 -4.35 9.27 23.89
C ILE A 9 -4.80 9.31 22.41
N ILE A 10 -4.24 10.22 21.61
CA ILE A 10 -4.58 10.33 20.18
C ILE A 10 -4.21 9.03 19.45
N LEU A 11 -3.03 8.49 19.71
CA LEU A 11 -2.57 7.24 19.11
C LEU A 11 -3.45 6.06 19.50
N ALA A 12 -3.82 5.95 20.78
CA ALA A 12 -4.70 4.89 21.26
C ALA A 12 -6.08 4.95 20.60
N ILE A 13 -6.68 6.13 20.51
CA ILE A 13 -7.97 6.34 19.83
C ILE A 13 -7.86 5.95 18.36
N TYR A 14 -6.81 6.41 17.67
CA TYR A 14 -6.56 6.06 16.27
C TYR A 14 -6.46 4.54 16.08
N LEU A 15 -5.65 3.85 16.88
CA LEU A 15 -5.46 2.40 16.79
C LEU A 15 -6.76 1.64 17.07
N ILE A 16 -7.54 2.06 18.07
CA ILE A 16 -8.85 1.45 18.38
C ILE A 16 -9.80 1.59 17.20
N ILE A 17 -9.88 2.78 16.60
CA ILE A 17 -10.71 3.02 15.42
C ILE A 17 -10.24 2.15 14.24
N SER A 18 -8.94 2.12 13.95
CA SER A 18 -8.38 1.33 12.85
C SER A 18 -8.65 -0.17 13.02
N VAL A 19 -8.42 -0.71 14.22
CA VAL A 19 -8.72 -2.12 14.54
C VAL A 19 -10.22 -2.39 14.47
N GLY A 20 -11.05 -1.48 14.98
CA GLY A 20 -12.50 -1.56 14.92
C GLY A 20 -13.04 -1.64 13.49
N ILE A 21 -12.52 -0.79 12.59
CA ILE A 21 -12.83 -0.83 11.16
C ILE A 21 -12.40 -2.16 10.55
N GLY A 22 -11.21 -2.67 10.89
CA GLY A 22 -10.72 -3.96 10.42
C GLY A 22 -11.60 -5.14 10.84
N ILE A 23 -12.02 -5.18 12.12
CA ILE A 23 -12.93 -6.19 12.65
C ILE A 23 -14.30 -6.11 11.97
N TYR A 24 -14.83 -4.89 11.80
CA TYR A 24 -16.10 -4.68 11.09
C TYR A 24 -16.03 -5.11 9.62
N GLY A 25 -14.91 -4.84 8.95
CA GLY A 25 -14.69 -5.30 7.57
C GLY A 25 -14.60 -6.82 7.49
N ARG A 26 -13.93 -7.46 8.46
CA ARG A 26 -13.77 -8.93 8.51
C ARG A 26 -15.12 -9.65 8.55
N SER A 27 -16.10 -9.14 9.29
CA SER A 27 -17.42 -9.80 9.44
C SER A 27 -18.26 -9.81 8.16
N LYS A 28 -17.84 -9.10 7.10
CA LYS A 28 -18.54 -9.02 5.81
C LYS A 28 -17.95 -9.89 4.70
N ASN A 29 -16.83 -10.57 4.95
CA ASN A 29 -16.11 -11.32 3.91
C ASN A 29 -16.48 -12.80 3.94
N ASN A 30 -17.21 -13.28 2.92
CA ASN A 30 -17.63 -14.68 2.80
C ASN A 30 -16.80 -15.48 1.78
N SER A 31 -15.99 -14.80 0.96
CA SER A 31 -15.16 -15.42 -0.09
C SER A 31 -13.80 -14.74 -0.24
N ALA A 32 -12.86 -15.42 -0.92
CA ALA A 32 -11.56 -14.85 -1.26
C ALA A 32 -11.69 -13.64 -2.22
N GLU A 33 -12.67 -13.64 -3.11
CA GLU A 33 -12.94 -12.51 -4.02
C GLU A 33 -13.43 -11.27 -3.24
N ASP A 34 -14.25 -11.46 -2.21
CA ASP A 34 -14.67 -10.37 -1.32
C ASP A 34 -13.49 -9.81 -0.53
N TYR A 35 -12.61 -10.69 -0.03
CA TYR A 35 -11.47 -10.28 0.77
C TYR A 35 -10.39 -9.52 -0.03
N PHE A 36 -10.00 -10.06 -1.18
CA PHE A 36 -8.85 -9.53 -1.94
C PHE A 36 -9.22 -8.45 -2.96
N VAL A 37 -10.42 -8.50 -3.54
CA VAL A 37 -10.84 -7.55 -4.59
C VAL A 37 -12.18 -6.86 -4.29
N ALA A 38 -12.74 -7.04 -3.09
CA ALA A 38 -14.01 -6.43 -2.65
C ALA A 38 -15.16 -6.65 -3.65
N SER A 39 -15.26 -7.87 -4.17
CA SER A 39 -16.18 -8.27 -5.25
C SER A 39 -16.15 -7.35 -6.48
N ARG A 40 -15.04 -6.62 -6.68
CA ARG A 40 -14.83 -5.64 -7.76
C ARG A 40 -15.85 -4.50 -7.77
N LYS A 41 -16.39 -4.15 -6.59
CA LYS A 41 -17.41 -3.10 -6.40
C LYS A 41 -16.84 -1.76 -5.92
N ILE A 42 -15.52 -1.64 -5.80
CA ILE A 42 -14.88 -0.40 -5.36
C ILE A 42 -15.12 0.69 -6.40
N SER A 43 -15.71 1.81 -5.98
CA SER A 43 -15.91 2.96 -6.85
C SER A 43 -14.57 3.66 -7.15
N PRO A 44 -14.42 4.34 -8.30
CA PRO A 44 -13.17 5.01 -8.66
C PRO A 44 -12.66 6.00 -7.60
N TRP A 45 -13.57 6.69 -6.90
CA TRP A 45 -13.21 7.61 -5.82
C TRP A 45 -12.60 6.89 -4.61
N ILE A 46 -13.18 5.76 -4.20
CA ILE A 46 -12.64 4.95 -3.11
C ILE A 46 -11.29 4.34 -3.51
N LEU A 47 -11.17 3.90 -4.77
CA LEU A 47 -9.91 3.40 -5.31
C LEU A 47 -8.83 4.48 -5.27
N PHE A 48 -9.15 5.72 -5.70
CA PHE A 48 -8.23 6.85 -5.62
C PHE A 48 -7.76 7.11 -4.19
N CYS A 49 -8.69 7.17 -3.22
CA CYS A 49 -8.34 7.36 -1.81
C CYS A 49 -7.44 6.23 -1.28
N THR A 50 -7.70 4.98 -1.68
CA THR A 50 -6.90 3.81 -1.29
C THR A 50 -5.48 3.88 -1.86
N LEU A 51 -5.35 4.26 -3.14
CA LEU A 51 -4.07 4.45 -3.80
C LEU A 51 -3.28 5.62 -3.19
N ALA A 52 -3.95 6.72 -2.86
CA ALA A 52 -3.33 7.85 -2.17
C ALA A 52 -2.85 7.45 -0.77
N ALA A 53 -3.69 6.78 0.02
CA ALA A 53 -3.32 6.26 1.34
C ALA A 53 -2.13 5.28 1.27
N THR A 54 -2.06 4.45 0.23
CA THR A 54 -0.94 3.51 0.02
C THR A 54 0.38 4.22 -0.28
N ASN A 55 0.33 5.37 -0.97
CA ASN A 55 1.53 6.17 -1.26
C ASN A 55 2.07 6.87 -0.02
N PHE A 56 1.20 7.26 0.92
CA PHE A 56 1.61 7.87 2.18
C PHE A 56 2.20 6.81 3.12
N SER A 57 3.53 6.76 3.15
CA SER A 57 4.33 5.76 3.83
C SER A 57 5.41 6.40 4.70
N ALA A 58 6.13 5.61 5.50
CA ALA A 58 7.32 6.07 6.20
C ALA A 58 8.35 6.65 5.23
N PHE A 59 8.46 6.08 4.02
CA PHE A 59 9.28 6.65 2.96
C PHE A 59 8.82 8.06 2.57
N PHE A 60 7.52 8.30 2.39
CA PHE A 60 7.02 9.63 2.04
C PHE A 60 7.29 10.67 3.14
N PHE A 61 7.06 10.33 4.41
CA PHE A 61 7.20 11.30 5.50
C PHE A 61 8.63 11.48 5.99
N LEU A 62 9.42 10.42 6.08
CA LEU A 62 10.80 10.48 6.60
C LEU A 62 11.83 10.50 5.48
N GLY A 63 11.69 9.61 4.51
CA GLY A 63 12.64 9.45 3.41
C GLY A 63 12.63 10.65 2.45
N PHE A 64 11.46 10.96 1.90
CA PHE A 64 11.29 12.04 0.94
C PHE A 64 11.48 13.42 1.57
N ALA A 65 10.89 13.68 2.74
CA ALA A 65 11.11 14.94 3.43
C ALA A 65 12.58 15.13 3.83
N GLY A 66 13.22 14.08 4.37
CA GLY A 66 14.63 14.13 4.75
C GLY A 66 15.57 14.30 3.56
N ALA A 67 15.29 13.62 2.44
CA ALA A 67 16.06 13.81 1.20
C ALA A 67 15.88 15.22 0.65
N SER A 68 14.65 15.71 0.57
CA SER A 68 14.35 17.08 0.12
C SER A 68 14.99 18.14 1.01
N TYR A 69 15.08 17.91 2.31
CA TYR A 69 15.81 18.80 3.23
C TYR A 69 17.31 18.88 2.89
N ARG A 70 17.93 17.75 2.50
CA ARG A 70 19.37 17.70 2.19
C ARG A 70 19.71 18.19 0.78
N THR A 71 18.91 17.82 -0.22
CA THR A 71 19.19 18.08 -1.65
C THR A 71 18.37 19.24 -2.22
N GLY A 72 17.48 19.83 -1.43
CA GLY A 72 16.57 20.87 -1.86
C GLY A 72 15.51 20.38 -2.85
N TRP A 73 14.96 21.33 -3.61
CA TRP A 73 13.84 21.13 -4.53
C TRP A 73 14.12 20.14 -5.67
N GLY A 74 15.39 19.83 -5.98
CA GLY A 74 15.73 18.86 -7.03
C GLY A 74 15.14 17.46 -6.80
N PHE A 75 14.94 17.06 -5.55
CA PHE A 75 14.36 15.76 -5.21
C PHE A 75 12.85 15.69 -5.52
N TYR A 76 12.15 16.84 -5.54
CA TYR A 76 10.75 16.90 -5.95
C TYR A 76 10.58 16.53 -7.42
N GLY A 77 11.54 16.88 -8.28
CA GLY A 77 11.51 16.50 -9.70
C GLY A 77 11.58 14.98 -9.88
N ILE A 78 12.46 14.32 -9.11
CA ILE A 78 12.60 12.85 -9.11
C ILE A 78 11.30 12.20 -8.63
N MET A 79 10.72 12.71 -7.54
CA MET A 79 9.44 12.19 -7.04
C MET A 79 8.30 12.41 -8.01
N ALA A 80 8.17 13.61 -8.57
CA ALA A 80 7.12 13.94 -9.51
C ALA A 80 7.17 12.99 -10.72
N MET A 81 8.36 12.75 -11.27
CA MET A 81 8.55 11.79 -12.35
C MET A 81 8.13 10.37 -11.93
N GLY A 82 8.59 9.89 -10.77
CA GLY A 82 8.22 8.57 -10.26
C GLY A 82 6.71 8.40 -10.08
N THR A 83 6.04 9.37 -9.45
CA THR A 83 4.59 9.35 -9.24
C THR A 83 3.80 9.49 -10.55
N SER A 84 4.26 10.30 -11.51
CA SER A 84 3.64 10.38 -12.84
C SER A 84 3.68 9.04 -13.58
N LEU A 85 4.78 8.29 -13.48
CA LEU A 85 4.89 6.95 -14.06
C LEU A 85 3.94 5.95 -13.40
N VAL A 86 3.63 6.10 -12.10
CA VAL A 86 2.60 5.28 -11.44
C VAL A 86 1.23 5.51 -12.08
N GLY A 87 0.85 6.77 -12.33
CA GLY A 87 -0.40 7.10 -13.03
C GLY A 87 -0.47 6.44 -14.41
N LEU A 88 0.62 6.52 -15.18
CA LEU A 88 0.72 5.84 -16.47
C LEU A 88 0.63 4.32 -16.34
N SER A 89 1.27 3.72 -15.33
CA SER A 89 1.22 2.28 -15.09
C SER A 89 -0.20 1.78 -14.78
N ILE A 90 -1.03 2.59 -14.11
CA ILE A 90 -2.44 2.24 -13.87
C ILE A 90 -3.20 2.16 -15.19
N LEU A 91 -2.95 3.09 -16.11
CA LEU A 91 -3.61 3.10 -17.42
C LEU A 91 -3.13 1.96 -18.31
N LEU A 92 -1.81 1.74 -18.37
CA LEU A 92 -1.21 0.76 -19.27
C LEU A 92 -1.30 -0.68 -18.76
N LEU A 93 -1.21 -0.88 -17.44
CA LEU A 93 -1.19 -2.21 -16.82
C LEU A 93 -2.43 -2.45 -15.96
N GLY A 94 -2.82 -1.47 -15.14
CA GLY A 94 -3.94 -1.62 -14.21
C GLY A 94 -5.28 -1.90 -14.90
N VAL A 95 -5.62 -1.16 -15.97
CA VAL A 95 -6.85 -1.35 -16.75
C VAL A 95 -6.92 -2.74 -17.41
N PRO A 96 -5.92 -3.21 -18.17
CA PRO A 96 -5.97 -4.55 -18.75
C PRO A 96 -5.93 -5.65 -17.68
N ILE A 97 -5.16 -5.49 -16.61
CA ILE A 97 -5.14 -6.43 -15.47
C ILE A 97 -6.52 -6.53 -14.84
N HIS A 98 -7.21 -5.40 -14.62
CA HIS A 98 -8.57 -5.41 -14.06
C HIS A 98 -9.57 -6.12 -14.98
N LYS A 99 -9.47 -5.90 -16.29
CA LYS A 99 -10.30 -6.58 -17.29
C LYS A 99 -10.06 -8.10 -17.28
N LEU A 100 -8.80 -8.52 -17.36
CA LEU A 100 -8.40 -9.94 -17.32
C LEU A 100 -8.82 -10.62 -16.02
N GLY A 101 -8.63 -9.94 -14.88
CA GLY A 101 -9.13 -10.41 -13.59
C GLY A 101 -10.63 -10.68 -13.64
N LYS A 102 -11.42 -9.74 -14.17
CA LYS A 102 -12.88 -9.89 -14.30
C LYS A 102 -13.29 -11.04 -15.21
N GLU A 103 -12.59 -11.22 -16.34
CA GLU A 103 -12.91 -12.26 -17.34
C GLU A 103 -12.50 -13.67 -16.90
N LYS A 104 -11.31 -13.81 -16.30
CA LYS A 104 -10.69 -15.11 -16.01
C LYS A 104 -10.65 -15.48 -14.53
N GLY A 105 -11.11 -14.58 -13.65
CA GLY A 105 -11.22 -14.84 -12.23
C GLY A 105 -9.93 -14.65 -11.42
N TYR A 106 -8.86 -14.11 -12.01
CA TYR A 106 -7.61 -13.91 -11.27
C TYR A 106 -7.78 -12.95 -10.10
N VAL A 107 -7.17 -13.32 -8.98
CA VAL A 107 -7.20 -12.55 -7.72
C VAL A 107 -5.80 -12.09 -7.32
N THR A 108 -4.76 -12.85 -7.68
CA THR A 108 -3.37 -12.49 -7.33
C THR A 108 -2.48 -12.27 -8.56
N PRO A 109 -1.45 -11.40 -8.48
CA PRO A 109 -0.52 -11.22 -9.59
C PRO A 109 0.23 -12.50 -10.02
N PRO A 110 0.73 -13.37 -9.12
CA PRO A 110 1.35 -14.63 -9.50
C PRO A 110 0.40 -15.55 -10.29
N GLU A 111 -0.87 -15.59 -9.89
CA GLU A 111 -1.92 -16.35 -10.57
C GLU A 111 -2.20 -15.80 -11.97
N LEU A 112 -2.28 -14.48 -12.12
CA LEU A 112 -2.41 -13.83 -13.42
C LEU A 112 -1.24 -14.19 -14.34
N ILE A 113 0.00 -14.10 -13.84
CA ILE A 113 1.19 -14.44 -14.63
C ILE A 113 1.18 -15.93 -15.01
N ALA A 114 0.90 -16.82 -14.07
CA ALA A 114 0.84 -18.25 -14.35
C ALA A 114 -0.25 -18.59 -15.39
N GLY A 115 -1.41 -17.91 -15.30
CA GLY A 115 -2.55 -18.11 -16.18
C GLY A 115 -2.33 -17.57 -17.59
N GLU A 116 -1.80 -16.36 -17.75
CA GLU A 116 -1.57 -15.75 -19.07
C GLU A 116 -0.35 -16.36 -19.78
N THR A 117 0.66 -16.81 -19.04
CA THR A 117 1.87 -17.42 -19.63
C THR A 117 1.79 -18.94 -19.76
N ASN A 118 0.75 -19.57 -19.20
CA ASN A 118 0.64 -21.03 -19.04
C ASN A 118 1.84 -21.67 -18.32
N SER A 119 2.62 -20.90 -17.55
CA SER A 119 3.83 -21.36 -16.87
C SER A 119 3.72 -21.17 -15.36
N LYS A 120 3.56 -22.30 -14.64
CA LYS A 120 3.58 -22.31 -13.17
C LYS A 120 4.91 -21.82 -12.61
N TYR A 121 6.02 -22.04 -13.32
CA TYR A 121 7.33 -21.58 -12.91
C TYR A 121 7.40 -20.05 -12.89
N LEU A 122 6.90 -19.38 -13.93
CA LEU A 122 6.88 -17.91 -13.98
C LEU A 122 5.99 -17.30 -12.90
N GLY A 123 4.86 -17.94 -12.58
CA GLY A 123 4.02 -17.56 -11.45
C GLY A 123 4.78 -17.64 -10.12
N TRP A 124 5.45 -18.77 -9.84
CA TRP A 124 6.25 -18.94 -8.64
C TRP A 124 7.40 -17.94 -8.55
N LEU A 125 8.15 -17.75 -9.63
CA LEU A 125 9.24 -16.77 -9.70
C LEU A 125 8.71 -15.36 -9.37
N TYR A 126 7.61 -14.96 -10.00
CA TYR A 126 6.99 -13.66 -9.75
C TYR A 126 6.56 -13.53 -8.28
N GLY A 127 5.90 -14.55 -7.73
CA GLY A 127 5.47 -14.57 -6.34
C GLY A 127 6.64 -14.47 -5.35
N THR A 128 7.73 -15.19 -5.60
CA THR A 128 8.94 -15.12 -4.78
C THR A 128 9.56 -13.73 -4.82
N VAL A 129 9.73 -13.15 -6.00
CA VAL A 129 10.23 -11.78 -6.16
C VAL A 129 9.34 -10.81 -5.39
N LEU A 130 8.02 -10.88 -5.57
CA LEU A 130 7.07 -10.01 -4.88
C LEU A 130 7.23 -10.08 -3.36
N VAL A 131 7.29 -11.30 -2.78
CA VAL A 131 7.45 -11.49 -1.33
C VAL A 131 8.81 -10.95 -0.84
N VAL A 132 9.90 -11.28 -1.53
CA VAL A 132 11.26 -10.88 -1.15
C VAL A 132 11.41 -9.36 -1.11
N PHE A 133 10.79 -8.62 -2.04
CA PHE A 133 10.88 -7.16 -2.05
C PHE A 133 9.84 -6.49 -1.15
N THR A 134 8.67 -7.11 -0.97
CA THR A 134 7.59 -6.51 -0.18
C THR A 134 7.82 -6.64 1.32
N LEU A 135 8.38 -7.75 1.80
CA LEU A 135 8.61 -7.97 3.24
C LEU A 135 9.56 -6.91 3.86
N PRO A 136 10.75 -6.63 3.28
CA PRO A 136 11.61 -5.56 3.78
C PRO A 136 10.91 -4.20 3.74
N TYR A 137 10.19 -3.90 2.65
CA TYR A 137 9.44 -2.65 2.55
C TYR A 137 8.41 -2.51 3.66
N LEU A 138 7.62 -3.55 3.94
CA LEU A 138 6.64 -3.57 5.03
C LEU A 138 7.31 -3.38 6.39
N ALA A 139 8.51 -3.93 6.61
CA ALA A 139 9.25 -3.75 7.85
C ALA A 139 9.70 -2.29 8.08
N THR A 140 9.99 -1.53 7.01
CA THR A 140 10.38 -0.11 7.14
C THR A 140 9.25 0.79 7.66
N GLN A 141 7.99 0.41 7.46
CA GLN A 141 6.84 1.22 7.88
C GLN A 141 6.72 1.37 9.41
N PRO A 142 6.64 0.29 10.21
CA PRO A 142 6.61 0.40 11.66
C PRO A 142 7.91 0.94 12.24
N MET A 143 9.07 0.70 11.59
CA MET A 143 10.33 1.32 12.00
C MET A 143 10.26 2.85 11.93
N GLY A 144 9.73 3.39 10.82
CA GLY A 144 9.54 4.83 10.69
C GLY A 144 8.60 5.40 11.74
N ALA A 145 7.50 4.69 12.03
CA ALA A 145 6.59 5.08 13.12
C ALA A 145 7.29 5.06 14.49
N GLY A 146 8.13 4.06 14.77
CA GLY A 146 8.91 3.96 16.00
C GLY A 146 9.89 5.12 16.18
N ILE A 147 10.64 5.47 15.13
CA ILE A 147 11.56 6.61 15.14
C ILE A 147 10.81 7.92 15.46
N LEU A 148 9.64 8.11 14.85
CA LEU A 148 8.81 9.29 15.11
C LEU A 148 8.34 9.35 16.56
N LEU A 149 7.88 8.22 17.12
CA LEU A 149 7.42 8.16 18.50
C LEU A 149 8.57 8.43 19.48
N GLU A 150 9.73 7.81 19.30
CA GLU A 150 10.94 8.04 20.11
C GLU A 150 11.37 9.51 20.07
N THR A 151 11.42 10.10 18.88
CA THR A 151 11.80 11.51 18.72
C THR A 151 10.82 12.46 19.43
N LEU A 152 9.53 12.12 19.47
CA LEU A 152 8.49 12.93 20.09
C LEU A 152 8.35 12.70 21.60
N SER A 153 8.66 11.49 22.09
CA SER A 153 8.57 11.15 23.51
C SER A 153 9.80 11.54 24.31
N GLY A 154 10.94 11.75 23.65
CA GLY A 154 12.26 11.65 24.29
C GLY A 154 12.57 10.21 24.71
#